data_AF-A0A2V5KQF5-F1
#
_entry.id   AF-A0A2V5KQF5-F1
#
_cell.length_a   1.000
_cell.length_b   1.000
_cell.length_c   1.000
_cell.angle_alpha   90.00
_cell.angle_beta   90.00
_cell.angle_gamma   90.00
#
_symmetry.space_group_name_H-M   'P 1'
#
loop_
_entity.id
_entity.type
_entity.pdbx_description
1 polymer ?
#
loop_
_entity_poly.entity_id
_entity_poly.type
_entity_poly.pdbx_seq_one_letter_code
_entity_poly.pdbx_strand_id
1 'polypeptide(L)'
;MSLMRRMRDITVATLNERLEQAEDPIKLIDQYLAAQKEQIVESEKLHCHMMAHAGSLRQQVASAEQLRDKREQQAMIALKAGEEHVAKMALQEKLLQEEKYEQFKGLYEQSKQAIVELEEQIDQYKRDFDEVLSKRQYYMARLESVRLQKRMNESMRGGYPGVNGRTFSRLEERISDLEIEAKSLRDVRQLGRELAHAGSAMQQTLEHELSQLRNKLEKEGWLK
;
A
#
# COMPACT_ATOMS: atom_id res chain seq x y z
N MET A 1 -8.41 28.91 -11.12
CA MET A 1 -7.75 28.87 -9.78
C MET A 1 -8.35 27.72 -8.95
N SER A 2 -8.29 26.50 -9.49
CA SER A 2 -7.44 25.38 -9.01
C SER A 2 -7.91 24.72 -7.70
N LEU A 3 -8.90 23.81 -7.82
CA LEU A 3 -9.12 22.72 -6.88
C LEU A 3 -7.91 21.77 -6.82
N MET A 4 -7.20 21.61 -7.95
CA MET A 4 -5.94 20.84 -8.04
C MET A 4 -4.79 21.40 -7.18
N ARG A 5 -4.84 22.66 -6.71
CA ARG A 5 -3.78 23.23 -5.85
C ARG A 5 -3.96 22.89 -4.37
N ARG A 6 -5.13 22.39 -3.93
CA ARG A 6 -5.32 21.99 -2.52
C ARG A 6 -4.89 20.56 -2.23
N MET A 7 -4.79 19.72 -3.26
CA MET A 7 -4.46 18.29 -3.09
C MET A 7 -2.97 17.99 -2.99
N ARG A 8 -2.08 18.95 -3.30
CA ARG A 8 -0.65 18.65 -3.44
C ARG A 8 0.12 18.50 -2.11
N ASP A 9 -0.40 19.05 -1.01
CA ASP A 9 0.38 19.19 0.23
C ASP A 9 -0.40 18.77 1.48
N ILE A 10 -1.17 17.69 1.43
CA ILE A 10 -1.63 17.06 2.69
C ILE A 10 -1.06 15.67 2.74
N THR A 11 0.17 15.59 3.23
CA THR A 11 0.75 14.30 3.66
C THR A 11 0.31 14.01 5.09
N VAL A 12 0.51 12.78 5.57
CA VAL A 12 0.29 12.45 6.99
C VAL A 12 1.09 13.39 7.91
N ALA A 13 2.29 13.82 7.50
CA ALA A 13 3.09 14.79 8.24
C ALA A 13 2.41 16.16 8.34
N THR A 14 1.91 16.69 7.22
CA THR A 14 1.19 17.98 7.20
C THR A 14 -0.14 17.91 7.96
N LEU A 15 -0.80 16.75 7.99
CA LEU A 15 -1.99 16.54 8.82
C LEU A 15 -1.63 16.62 10.31
N ASN A 16 -0.56 15.97 10.76
CA ASN A 16 -0.14 16.00 12.16
C ASN A 16 0.20 17.43 12.62
N GLU A 17 0.94 18.21 11.82
CA GLU A 17 1.25 19.61 12.12
C GLU A 17 -0.01 20.48 12.23
N ARG A 18 -0.97 20.28 11.33
CA ARG A 18 -2.24 21.01 11.36
C ARG A 18 -3.14 20.58 12.51
N LEU A 19 -3.09 19.32 12.92
CA LEU A 19 -3.84 18.80 14.07
C LEU A 19 -3.42 19.49 15.39
N GLU A 20 -2.15 19.86 15.53
CA GLU A 20 -1.66 20.58 16.71
C GLU A 20 -2.20 22.01 16.82
N GLN A 21 -2.56 22.63 15.69
CA GLN A 21 -3.03 24.01 15.61
C GLN A 21 -4.55 24.14 15.43
N ALA A 22 -5.25 23.03 15.24
CA ALA A 22 -6.66 23.03 14.87
C ALA A 22 -7.59 23.10 16.07
N GLU A 23 -8.57 24.02 16.00
CA GLU A 23 -9.67 24.08 16.96
C GLU A 23 -10.60 22.85 16.88
N ASP A 24 -10.70 22.21 15.71
CA ASP A 24 -11.61 21.10 15.45
C ASP A 24 -10.90 19.95 14.67
N PRO A 25 -10.10 19.10 15.36
CA PRO A 25 -9.22 18.11 14.73
C PRO A 25 -9.99 17.03 13.95
N ILE A 26 -11.23 16.72 14.34
CA ILE A 26 -12.06 15.72 13.67
C ILE A 26 -12.41 16.16 12.25
N LYS A 27 -12.80 17.43 12.08
CA LYS A 27 -13.17 17.95 10.75
C LYS A 27 -11.99 17.94 9.79
N LEU A 28 -10.77 18.23 10.27
CA LEU A 28 -9.58 18.14 9.44
C LEU A 28 -9.26 16.70 9.03
N ILE A 29 -9.41 15.74 9.95
CA ILE A 29 -9.23 14.32 9.63
C ILE A 29 -10.27 13.86 8.60
N ASP A 30 -11.54 14.26 8.75
CA ASP A 30 -12.60 13.92 7.80
C ASP A 30 -12.33 14.51 6.41
N GLN A 31 -11.85 15.76 6.34
CA GLN A 31 -11.46 16.39 5.07
C GLN A 31 -10.28 15.68 4.41
N TYR A 32 -9.27 15.29 5.19
CA TYR A 32 -8.14 14.52 4.70
C TYR A 32 -8.58 13.16 4.17
N LEU A 33 -9.37 12.41 4.93
CA LEU A 33 -9.87 11.10 4.51
C LEU A 33 -10.71 11.19 3.23
N ALA A 34 -11.53 12.24 3.09
CA ALA A 34 -12.30 12.47 1.86
C ALA A 34 -11.39 12.71 0.65
N ALA A 35 -10.38 13.59 0.79
CA ALA A 35 -9.42 13.88 -0.27
C ALA A 35 -8.59 12.63 -0.63
N GLN A 36 -8.12 11.89 0.37
CA GLN A 36 -7.34 10.67 0.18
C GLN A 36 -8.14 9.59 -0.54
N LYS A 37 -9.44 9.45 -0.21
CA LYS A 37 -10.34 8.52 -0.91
C LYS A 37 -10.52 8.91 -2.37
N GLU A 38 -10.69 10.20 -2.67
CA GLU A 38 -10.78 10.68 -4.05
C GLU A 38 -9.49 10.38 -4.82
N GLN A 39 -8.33 10.64 -4.20
CA GLN A 39 -7.02 10.33 -4.78
C GLN A 39 -6.85 8.84 -5.09
N ILE A 40 -7.24 7.94 -4.17
CA ILE A 40 -7.19 6.49 -4.40
C ILE A 40 -8.04 6.13 -5.62
N VAL A 41 -9.26 6.65 -5.73
CA VAL A 41 -10.17 6.36 -6.85
C VAL A 41 -9.61 6.89 -8.18
N GLU A 42 -9.01 8.08 -8.19
CA GLU A 42 -8.37 8.64 -9.38
C GLU A 42 -7.15 7.82 -9.81
N SER A 43 -6.30 7.42 -8.86
CA SER A 43 -5.14 6.57 -9.12
C SER A 43 -5.55 5.18 -9.62
N GLU A 44 -6.59 4.56 -9.05
CA GLU A 44 -7.14 3.27 -9.53
C GLU A 44 -7.70 3.39 -10.96
N LYS A 45 -8.37 4.49 -11.29
CA LYS A 45 -8.81 4.76 -12.68
C LYS A 45 -7.61 4.88 -13.60
N LEU A 46 -6.59 5.66 -13.23
CA LEU A 46 -5.37 5.82 -14.02
C LEU A 46 -4.68 4.47 -14.24
N HIS A 47 -4.59 3.65 -13.20
CA HIS A 47 -4.04 2.30 -13.25
C HIS A 47 -4.77 1.42 -14.28
N CYS A 48 -6.11 1.41 -14.26
CA CYS A 48 -6.91 0.71 -15.27
C CYS A 48 -6.61 1.21 -16.70
N HIS A 49 -6.47 2.51 -16.92
CA HIS A 49 -6.12 3.07 -18.24
C HIS A 49 -4.72 2.64 -18.68
N MET A 50 -3.75 2.66 -17.77
CA MET A 50 -2.38 2.21 -18.04
C MET A 50 -2.33 0.73 -18.37
N MET A 51 -3.08 -0.12 -17.63
CA MET A 51 -3.20 -1.54 -17.94
C MET A 51 -3.79 -1.78 -19.33
N ALA A 52 -4.84 -1.04 -19.70
CA ALA A 52 -5.44 -1.14 -21.04
C ALA A 52 -4.44 -0.73 -22.14
N HIS A 53 -3.71 0.37 -21.92
CA HIS A 53 -2.66 0.81 -22.83
C HIS A 53 -1.52 -0.21 -22.96
N ALA A 54 -1.02 -0.75 -21.85
CA ALA A 54 -0.03 -1.82 -21.84
C ALA A 54 -0.53 -3.08 -22.56
N GLY A 55 -1.81 -3.42 -22.41
CA GLY A 55 -2.46 -4.50 -23.16
C GLY A 55 -2.43 -4.28 -24.67
N SER A 56 -2.72 -3.05 -25.13
CA SER A 56 -2.62 -2.67 -26.55
C SER A 56 -1.18 -2.77 -27.07
N LEU A 57 -0.20 -2.26 -26.32
CA LEU A 57 1.21 -2.39 -26.67
C LEU A 57 1.64 -3.86 -26.78
N ARG A 58 1.21 -4.70 -25.84
CA ARG A 58 1.49 -6.15 -25.89
C ARG A 58 0.93 -6.80 -27.16
N GLN A 59 -0.27 -6.41 -27.60
CA GLN A 59 -0.84 -6.90 -28.86
C GLN A 59 0.00 -6.44 -30.06
N GLN A 60 0.50 -5.20 -30.07
CA GLN A 60 1.36 -4.71 -31.14
C GLN A 60 2.70 -5.44 -31.19
N VAL A 61 3.31 -5.71 -30.03
CA VAL A 61 4.53 -6.55 -29.92
C VAL A 61 4.28 -7.93 -30.52
N ALA A 62 3.20 -8.61 -30.11
CA ALA A 62 2.87 -9.94 -30.62
C ALA A 62 2.59 -9.95 -32.13
N SER A 63 1.93 -8.92 -32.65
CA SER A 63 1.66 -8.76 -34.08
C SER A 63 2.95 -8.56 -34.89
N ALA A 64 3.84 -7.69 -34.42
CA ALA A 64 5.13 -7.45 -35.06
C ALA A 64 6.01 -8.72 -35.06
N GLU A 65 6.03 -9.45 -33.94
CA GLU A 65 6.73 -10.73 -33.82
C GLU A 65 6.20 -11.77 -34.80
N GLN A 66 4.89 -11.97 -34.85
CA GLN A 66 4.27 -12.89 -35.81
C GLN A 66 4.58 -12.52 -37.27
N LEU A 67 4.58 -11.23 -37.59
CA LEU A 67 4.86 -10.77 -38.95
C LEU A 67 6.35 -10.95 -39.30
N ARG A 68 7.26 -10.65 -38.37
CA ARG A 68 8.70 -10.94 -38.50
C ARG A 68 8.93 -12.41 -38.84
N ASP A 69 8.34 -13.32 -38.07
CA ASP A 69 8.52 -14.77 -38.25
C ASP A 69 7.93 -15.27 -39.57
N LYS A 70 6.77 -14.73 -39.98
CA LYS A 70 6.20 -15.02 -41.30
C LYS A 70 7.11 -14.58 -42.44
N ARG A 71 7.72 -13.39 -42.34
CA ARG A 71 8.65 -12.88 -43.37
C ARG A 71 9.93 -13.68 -43.44
N GLU A 72 10.43 -14.14 -42.29
CA GLU A 72 11.55 -15.08 -42.24
C GLU A 72 11.23 -16.40 -42.94
N GLN A 73 10.08 -17.01 -42.66
CA GLN A 73 9.66 -18.24 -43.34
C GLN A 73 9.51 -18.03 -44.85
N GLN A 74 8.93 -16.91 -45.29
CA GLN A 74 8.81 -16.57 -46.71
C GLN A 74 10.18 -16.42 -47.38
N ALA A 75 11.13 -15.75 -46.72
CA ALA A 75 12.50 -15.62 -47.22
C ALA A 75 13.18 -17.00 -47.37
N MET A 76 13.02 -17.89 -46.38
CA MET A 76 13.56 -19.25 -46.45
C MET A 76 12.97 -20.06 -47.60
N ILE A 77 11.65 -19.95 -47.85
CA ILE A 77 10.98 -20.65 -48.96
C ILE A 77 11.49 -20.10 -50.30
N ALA A 78 11.59 -18.78 -50.45
CA ALA A 78 12.11 -18.14 -51.67
C ALA A 78 13.55 -18.56 -51.97
N LEU A 79 14.42 -18.62 -50.95
CA LEU A 79 15.79 -19.12 -51.09
C LEU A 79 15.83 -20.58 -51.56
N LYS A 80 14.98 -21.44 -51.00
CA LYS A 80 14.88 -22.85 -51.44
C LYS A 80 14.39 -22.99 -52.88
N ALA A 81 13.56 -22.05 -53.34
CA ALA A 81 13.09 -21.99 -54.71
C ALA A 81 14.10 -21.35 -55.69
N GLY A 82 15.25 -20.86 -55.22
CA GLY A 82 16.24 -20.14 -56.03
C GLY A 82 15.87 -18.69 -56.35
N GLU A 83 14.77 -18.18 -55.79
CA GLU A 83 14.25 -16.82 -56.01
C GLU A 83 14.90 -15.82 -55.05
N GLU A 84 16.18 -15.54 -55.26
CA GLU A 84 17.00 -14.73 -54.35
C GLU A 84 16.50 -13.28 -54.21
N HIS A 85 15.94 -12.70 -55.28
CA HIS A 85 15.36 -11.35 -55.24
C HIS A 85 14.16 -11.28 -54.29
N VAL A 86 13.26 -12.27 -54.35
CA VAL A 86 12.09 -12.35 -53.47
C VAL A 86 12.51 -12.57 -52.01
N ALA A 87 13.54 -13.38 -51.79
CA ALA A 87 14.09 -13.59 -50.46
C ALA A 87 14.64 -12.30 -49.84
N LYS A 88 15.38 -11.50 -50.62
CA LYS A 88 15.91 -10.20 -50.15
C LYS A 88 14.80 -9.22 -49.79
N MET A 89 13.73 -9.15 -50.58
CA MET A 89 12.56 -8.32 -50.25
C MET A 89 11.88 -8.77 -48.95
N ALA A 90 11.67 -10.07 -48.76
CA ALA A 90 11.08 -10.61 -47.53
C ALA A 90 11.97 -10.34 -46.30
N LEU A 91 13.30 -10.44 -46.43
CA LEU A 91 14.23 -10.08 -45.36
C LEU A 91 14.22 -8.59 -45.04
N GLN A 92 14.10 -7.72 -46.04
CA GLN A 92 13.97 -6.29 -45.80
C GLN A 92 12.69 -5.98 -45.00
N GLU A 93 11.56 -6.61 -45.35
CA GLU A 93 10.34 -6.48 -44.57
C GLU A 93 10.47 -7.07 -43.16
N LYS A 94 11.19 -8.19 -42.99
CA LYS A 94 11.50 -8.76 -41.66
C LYS A 94 12.20 -7.73 -40.78
N LEU A 95 13.26 -7.09 -41.28
CA LEU A 95 14.04 -6.10 -40.54
C LEU A 95 13.17 -4.92 -40.07
N LEU A 96 12.26 -4.46 -40.92
CA LEU A 96 11.32 -3.39 -40.55
C LEU A 96 10.34 -3.81 -39.43
N GLN A 97 9.92 -5.08 -39.41
CA GLN A 97 9.07 -5.60 -38.32
C GLN A 97 9.86 -5.84 -37.04
N GLU A 98 11.14 -6.21 -37.16
CA GLU A 98 12.04 -6.40 -36.03
C GLU A 98 12.31 -5.08 -35.31
N GLU A 99 12.57 -4.00 -36.06
CA GLU A 99 12.69 -2.65 -35.50
C GLU A 99 11.41 -2.22 -34.76
N LYS A 100 10.23 -2.44 -35.36
CA LYS A 100 8.94 -2.16 -34.71
C LYS A 100 8.73 -2.99 -33.45
N TYR A 101 9.10 -4.26 -33.49
CA TYR A 101 9.03 -5.15 -32.33
C TYR A 101 9.85 -4.59 -31.18
N GLU A 102 11.11 -4.19 -31.43
CA GLU A 102 11.98 -3.61 -30.40
C GLU A 102 11.43 -2.31 -29.83
N GLN A 103 10.92 -1.41 -30.68
CA GLN A 103 10.30 -0.16 -30.26
C GLN A 103 9.08 -0.39 -29.36
N PHE A 104 8.14 -1.23 -29.78
CA PHE A 104 6.94 -1.51 -28.98
C PHE A 104 7.25 -2.31 -27.72
N LYS A 105 8.23 -3.20 -27.76
CA LYS A 105 8.67 -3.96 -26.59
C LYS A 105 9.25 -3.03 -25.54
N GLY A 106 10.11 -2.09 -25.93
CA GLY A 106 10.65 -1.08 -25.02
C GLY A 106 9.55 -0.25 -24.36
N LEU A 107 8.56 0.23 -25.13
CA LEU A 107 7.41 0.96 -24.59
C LEU A 107 6.56 0.10 -23.65
N TYR A 108 6.36 -1.18 -23.96
CA TYR A 108 5.62 -2.12 -23.12
C TYR A 108 6.32 -2.35 -21.77
N GLU A 109 7.64 -2.54 -21.78
CA GLU A 109 8.43 -2.75 -20.58
C GLU A 109 8.44 -1.50 -19.68
N GLN A 110 8.59 -0.31 -20.27
CA GLN A 110 8.46 0.97 -19.54
C GLN A 110 7.06 1.12 -18.93
N SER A 111 6.01 0.84 -19.71
CA SER A 111 4.63 0.90 -19.20
C SER A 111 4.39 -0.09 -18.07
N LYS A 112 5.01 -1.27 -18.10
CA LYS A 112 4.89 -2.27 -17.05
C LYS A 112 5.54 -1.79 -15.74
N GLN A 113 6.72 -1.18 -15.81
CA GLN A 113 7.39 -0.60 -14.63
C GLN A 113 6.54 0.50 -14.01
N ALA A 114 6.03 1.43 -14.83
CA ALA A 114 5.18 2.52 -14.35
C ALA A 114 3.86 2.03 -13.72
N ILE A 115 3.29 0.91 -14.20
CA ILE A 115 2.10 0.29 -13.57
C ILE A 115 2.44 -0.22 -12.16
N VAL A 116 3.57 -0.90 -12.00
CA VAL A 116 4.01 -1.43 -10.68
C VAL A 116 4.26 -0.29 -9.69
N GLU A 117 4.95 0.77 -10.13
CA GLU A 117 5.16 1.96 -9.29
C GLU A 117 3.83 2.61 -8.85
N LEU A 118 2.84 2.66 -9.74
CA LEU A 118 1.51 3.19 -9.43
C LEU A 118 0.74 2.28 -8.46
N GLU A 119 0.87 0.95 -8.59
CA GLU A 119 0.29 -0.01 -7.64
C GLU A 119 0.85 0.20 -6.23
N GLU A 120 2.17 0.31 -6.11
CA GLU A 120 2.84 0.57 -4.83
C GLU A 120 2.38 1.90 -4.21
N GLN A 121 2.20 2.94 -5.02
CA GLN A 121 1.67 4.24 -4.56
C GLN A 121 0.22 4.14 -4.09
N ILE A 122 -0.64 3.42 -4.81
CA ILE A 122 -2.03 3.18 -4.40
C ILE A 122 -2.09 2.44 -3.06
N ASP A 123 -1.25 1.42 -2.89
CA ASP A 123 -1.16 0.67 -1.64
C ASP A 123 -0.67 1.53 -0.49
N GLN A 124 0.30 2.41 -0.73
CA GLN A 124 0.73 3.39 0.26
C GLN A 124 -0.42 4.33 0.66
N TYR A 125 -1.18 4.83 -0.31
CA TYR A 125 -2.33 5.69 -0.04
C TYR A 125 -3.41 5.00 0.79
N LYS A 126 -3.64 3.70 0.56
CA LYS A 126 -4.57 2.87 1.36
C LYS A 126 -4.08 2.70 2.79
N ARG A 127 -2.79 2.42 2.98
CA ARG A 127 -2.19 2.30 4.33
C ARG A 127 -2.30 3.61 5.11
N ASP A 128 -1.97 4.74 4.47
CA ASP A 128 -2.07 6.07 5.07
C ASP A 128 -3.52 6.39 5.46
N PHE A 129 -4.48 6.02 4.61
CA PHE A 129 -5.90 6.16 4.88
C PHE A 129 -6.33 5.38 6.15
N ASP A 130 -5.92 4.12 6.26
CA ASP A 130 -6.25 3.27 7.42
C ASP A 130 -5.61 3.77 8.73
N GLU A 131 -4.37 4.28 8.65
CA GLU A 131 -3.70 4.90 9.79
C GLU A 131 -4.47 6.12 10.28
N VAL A 132 -4.85 7.01 9.37
CA VAL A 132 -5.57 8.23 9.72
C VAL A 132 -7.00 7.94 10.17
N LEU A 133 -7.66 6.92 9.60
CA LEU A 133 -8.96 6.45 10.08
C LEU A 133 -8.88 5.95 11.52
N SER A 134 -7.81 5.25 11.88
CA SER A 134 -7.56 4.81 13.25
C SER A 134 -7.35 5.99 14.21
N LYS A 135 -6.59 7.01 13.77
CA LYS A 135 -6.41 8.26 14.54
C LYS A 135 -7.75 8.98 14.75
N ARG A 136 -8.61 9.03 13.74
CA ARG A 136 -9.96 9.62 13.85
C ARG A 136 -10.76 9.04 15.01
N GLN A 137 -10.80 7.71 15.12
CA GLN A 137 -11.53 7.01 16.18
C GLN A 137 -10.98 7.38 17.56
N TYR A 138 -9.65 7.44 17.69
CA TYR A 138 -8.99 7.88 18.92
C TYR A 138 -9.36 9.33 19.30
N TYR A 139 -9.30 10.27 18.36
CA TYR A 139 -9.65 11.67 18.63
C TYR A 139 -11.15 11.85 18.94
N MET A 140 -12.04 11.06 18.34
CA MET A 140 -13.46 11.02 18.70
C MET A 140 -13.65 10.59 20.16
N ALA A 141 -13.07 9.46 20.57
CA ALA A 141 -13.16 8.96 21.94
C ALA A 141 -12.57 9.96 22.97
N ARG A 142 -11.46 10.61 22.61
CA ARG A 142 -10.85 11.66 23.43
C ARG A 142 -11.78 12.87 23.59
N LEU A 143 -12.42 13.31 22.50
CA LEU A 143 -13.36 14.43 22.54
C LEU A 143 -14.58 14.11 23.42
N GLU A 144 -15.11 12.89 23.35
CA GLU A 144 -16.20 12.44 24.22
C GLU A 144 -15.79 12.43 25.69
N SER A 145 -14.59 11.95 26.00
CA SER A 145 -14.03 11.96 27.36
C SER A 145 -13.91 13.38 27.91
N VAL A 146 -13.38 14.31 27.11
CA VAL A 146 -13.27 15.74 27.49
C VAL A 146 -14.65 16.38 27.68
N ARG A 147 -15.62 16.06 26.84
CA ARG A 147 -17.01 16.54 26.97
C ARG A 147 -17.66 16.02 28.27
N LEU A 148 -17.44 14.75 28.60
CA LEU A 148 -17.93 14.15 29.85
C LEU A 148 -17.31 14.86 31.06
N GLN A 149 -16.01 15.10 31.05
CA GLN A 149 -15.30 15.81 32.11
C GLN A 149 -15.80 17.25 32.27
N LYS A 150 -16.07 17.97 31.16
CA LYS A 150 -16.68 19.31 31.20
C LYS A 150 -18.06 19.30 31.83
N ARG A 151 -18.95 18.37 31.42
CA ARG A 151 -20.28 18.22 32.02
C ARG A 151 -20.21 17.88 33.50
N MET A 152 -19.24 17.06 33.92
CA MET A 152 -19.00 16.75 35.32
C MET A 152 -18.63 18.01 36.13
N ASN A 153 -17.71 18.81 35.61
CA ASN A 153 -17.28 20.07 36.25
C ASN A 153 -18.39 21.13 36.28
N GLU A 154 -19.21 21.23 35.22
CA GLU A 154 -20.37 22.12 35.16
C GLU A 154 -21.47 21.69 36.15
N SER A 155 -21.75 20.38 36.25
CA SER A 155 -22.68 19.82 37.23
C SER A 155 -22.21 20.04 38.68
N MET A 156 -20.90 20.00 38.93
CA MET A 156 -20.30 20.34 40.23
C MET A 156 -20.49 21.82 40.59
N ARG A 157 -20.45 22.72 39.60
CA ARG A 157 -20.64 24.17 39.82
C ARG A 157 -22.10 24.59 40.03
N GLY A 158 -23.07 23.74 39.67
CA GLY A 158 -24.51 24.04 39.74
C GLY A 158 -25.32 23.36 40.85
N GLY A 159 -24.70 22.51 41.71
CA GLY A 159 -25.42 21.67 42.68
C GLY A 159 -25.17 22.04 44.15
N TYR A 160 -26.27 22.28 44.88
CA TYR A 160 -26.37 22.45 46.35
C TYR A 160 -25.55 21.41 47.16
N PRO A 161 -25.06 21.76 48.37
CA PRO A 161 -24.28 20.85 49.22
C PRO A 161 -25.18 19.76 49.82
N GLY A 162 -25.04 18.51 49.36
CA GLY A 162 -25.64 17.40 50.13
C GLY A 162 -25.83 16.06 49.43
N VAL A 163 -25.78 15.94 48.11
CA VAL A 163 -26.19 14.69 47.45
C VAL A 163 -25.26 14.32 46.30
N ASN A 164 -24.39 13.30 46.54
CA ASN A 164 -23.97 12.23 45.62
C ASN A 164 -22.47 11.87 45.59
N GLY A 165 -21.97 11.26 46.67
CA GLY A 165 -20.72 10.48 46.64
C GLY A 165 -20.87 9.08 46.01
N ARG A 166 -22.09 8.54 45.89
CA ARG A 166 -22.35 7.16 45.42
C ARG A 166 -22.36 7.00 43.89
N THR A 167 -22.63 8.06 43.13
CA THR A 167 -22.54 8.04 41.66
C THR A 167 -21.11 8.25 41.17
N PHE A 168 -20.27 8.89 41.99
CA PHE A 168 -18.84 9.12 41.74
C PHE A 168 -18.06 7.80 41.75
N SER A 169 -18.24 6.95 42.77
CA SER A 169 -17.53 5.66 42.85
C SER A 169 -17.83 4.72 41.69
N ARG A 170 -19.06 4.73 41.15
CA ARG A 170 -19.42 3.87 40.00
C ARG A 170 -18.85 4.36 38.68
N LEU A 171 -18.66 5.67 38.53
CA LEU A 171 -18.06 6.27 37.33
C LEU A 171 -16.53 6.18 37.36
N GLU A 172 -15.94 6.36 38.54
CA GLU A 172 -14.50 6.17 38.77
C GLU A 172 -14.10 4.70 38.55
N GLU A 173 -14.92 3.76 39.01
CA GLU A 173 -14.78 2.32 38.71
C GLU A 173 -14.89 2.06 37.19
N ARG A 174 -15.86 2.68 36.49
CA ARG A 174 -16.02 2.53 35.02
C ARG A 174 -14.85 3.12 34.21
N ILE A 175 -14.33 4.28 34.61
CA ILE A 175 -13.20 4.93 33.95
C ILE A 175 -11.92 4.16 34.24
N SER A 176 -11.73 3.70 35.49
CA SER A 176 -10.63 2.83 35.87
C SER A 176 -10.67 1.53 35.07
N ASP A 177 -11.83 0.88 34.92
CA ASP A 177 -11.99 -0.33 34.13
C ASP A 177 -11.62 -0.09 32.65
N LEU A 178 -12.07 1.03 32.08
CA LEU A 178 -11.74 1.41 30.69
C LEU A 178 -10.26 1.79 30.52
N GLU A 179 -9.63 2.42 31.51
CA GLU A 179 -8.20 2.73 31.48
C GLU A 179 -7.35 1.48 31.65
N ILE A 180 -7.80 0.53 32.49
CA ILE A 180 -7.18 -0.79 32.66
C ILE A 180 -7.35 -1.60 31.37
N GLU A 181 -8.50 -1.57 30.71
CA GLU A 181 -8.74 -2.21 29.41
C GLU A 181 -7.92 -1.57 28.29
N ALA A 182 -7.80 -0.24 28.27
CA ALA A 182 -6.96 0.47 27.30
C ALA A 182 -5.46 0.25 27.54
N LYS A 183 -5.02 0.11 28.81
CA LYS A 183 -3.65 -0.26 29.17
C LYS A 183 -3.38 -1.72 28.83
N SER A 184 -4.28 -2.66 29.16
CA SER A 184 -4.12 -4.07 28.81
C SER A 184 -4.10 -4.29 27.29
N LEU A 185 -4.89 -3.56 26.52
CA LEU A 185 -4.84 -3.60 25.05
C LEU A 185 -3.56 -2.97 24.47
N ARG A 186 -2.91 -2.04 25.18
CA ARG A 186 -1.58 -1.54 24.81
C ARG A 186 -0.50 -2.55 25.17
N ASP A 187 -0.58 -3.14 26.35
CA ASP A 187 0.35 -4.14 26.84
C ASP A 187 0.25 -5.42 26.01
N VAL A 188 -0.94 -5.87 25.61
CA VAL A 188 -1.13 -7.03 24.70
C VAL A 188 -0.63 -6.71 23.29
N ARG A 189 -0.79 -5.47 22.80
CA ARG A 189 -0.21 -5.07 21.49
C ARG A 189 1.31 -4.91 21.55
N GLN A 190 1.84 -4.48 22.69
CA GLN A 190 3.27 -4.36 22.91
C GLN A 190 3.90 -5.74 23.12
N LEU A 191 3.30 -6.60 23.94
CA LEU A 191 3.66 -8.00 24.11
C LEU A 191 3.51 -8.76 22.79
N GLY A 192 2.49 -8.47 21.97
CA GLY A 192 2.32 -9.05 20.63
C GLY A 192 3.41 -8.62 19.66
N ARG A 193 3.91 -7.37 19.75
CA ARG A 193 5.07 -6.90 18.97
C ARG A 193 6.39 -7.48 19.50
N GLU A 194 6.56 -7.56 20.81
CA GLU A 194 7.73 -8.15 21.46
C GLU A 194 7.78 -9.67 21.25
N LEU A 195 6.63 -10.37 21.24
CA LEU A 195 6.51 -11.78 20.88
C LEU A 195 6.69 -12.01 19.38
N ALA A 196 6.25 -11.09 18.51
CA ALA A 196 6.55 -11.16 17.08
C ALA A 196 8.05 -10.96 16.80
N HIS A 197 8.74 -10.14 17.60
CA HIS A 197 10.20 -9.95 17.55
C HIS A 197 10.98 -11.09 18.23
N ALA A 198 10.44 -11.68 19.30
CA ALA A 198 11.03 -12.86 19.95
C ALA A 198 10.82 -14.13 19.10
N GLY A 199 9.68 -14.23 18.39
CA GLY A 199 9.39 -15.29 17.43
C GLY A 199 10.36 -15.27 16.26
N SER A 200 10.71 -14.10 15.71
CA SER A 200 11.71 -14.01 14.64
C SER A 200 13.14 -14.30 15.14
N ALA A 201 13.50 -13.87 16.35
CA ALA A 201 14.80 -14.17 16.96
C ALA A 201 14.96 -15.66 17.33
N MET A 202 13.90 -16.30 17.82
CA MET A 202 13.88 -17.75 18.10
C MET A 202 13.92 -18.57 16.80
N GLN A 203 13.23 -18.12 15.75
CA GLN A 203 13.28 -18.75 14.43
C GLN A 203 14.69 -18.66 13.82
N GLN A 204 15.34 -17.50 13.94
CA GLN A 204 16.71 -17.29 13.45
C GLN A 204 17.74 -18.11 14.22
N THR A 205 17.58 -18.27 15.53
CA THR A 205 18.47 -19.12 16.35
C THR A 205 18.23 -20.61 16.10
N LEU A 206 16.97 -21.04 15.92
CA LEU A 206 16.63 -22.41 15.52
C LEU A 206 17.16 -22.74 14.12
N GLU A 207 17.04 -21.84 13.14
CA GLU A 207 17.63 -22.03 11.81
C GLU A 207 19.15 -22.10 11.87
N HIS A 208 19.78 -21.29 12.74
CA HIS A 208 21.23 -21.34 12.95
C HIS A 208 21.67 -22.67 13.58
N GLU A 209 21.01 -23.12 14.65
CA GLU A 209 21.26 -24.43 15.30
C GLU A 209 21.00 -25.60 14.35
N LEU A 210 19.92 -25.56 13.55
CA LEU A 210 19.62 -26.56 12.52
C LEU A 210 20.69 -26.59 11.43
N SER A 211 21.19 -25.44 11.00
CA SER A 211 22.28 -25.36 10.02
C SER A 211 23.59 -25.95 10.57
N GLN A 212 23.87 -25.73 11.85
CA GLN A 212 25.05 -26.29 12.52
C GLN A 212 24.91 -27.81 12.70
N LEU A 213 23.73 -28.32 13.03
CA LEU A 213 23.46 -29.75 13.12
C LEU A 213 23.51 -30.44 11.75
N ARG A 214 22.96 -29.83 10.69
CA ARG A 214 23.11 -30.32 9.31
C ARG A 214 24.56 -30.39 8.89
N ASN A 215 25.35 -29.35 9.15
CA ASN A 215 26.78 -29.33 8.86
C ASN A 215 27.57 -30.37 9.66
N LYS A 216 27.14 -30.71 10.89
CA LYS A 216 27.73 -31.81 11.68
C LYS A 216 27.34 -33.18 11.11
N LEU A 217 26.07 -33.37 10.74
CA LEU A 217 25.57 -34.62 10.14
C LEU A 217 26.17 -34.90 8.75
N GLU A 218 26.43 -33.86 7.95
CA GLU A 218 27.16 -33.98 6.68
C GLU A 218 28.63 -34.34 6.89
N LYS A 219 29.26 -33.82 7.95
CA LYS A 219 30.64 -34.18 8.32
C LYS A 219 30.76 -35.59 8.91
N GLU A 220 29.67 -36.11 9.50
CA GLU A 220 29.61 -37.47 10.07
C GLU A 220 29.09 -38.53 9.08
N GLY A 221 28.79 -38.17 7.82
CA GLY A 221 28.65 -39.13 6.73
C GLY A 221 27.38 -39.97 6.72
N TRP A 222 26.25 -39.43 7.19
CA TRP A 222 24.95 -40.15 7.25
C TRP A 222 23.90 -39.76 6.19
N LEU A 223 24.27 -38.94 5.19
CA LEU A 223 23.41 -38.66 4.03
C LEU A 223 24.10 -39.15 2.75
N LYS A 224 23.88 -40.42 2.43
CA LYS A 224 23.93 -40.97 1.08
C LYS A 224 22.51 -41.30 0.63
#